data_AF-A0A3G9D1D2-F1
#
_entry.id   AF-A0A3G9D1D2-F1
#
_cell.length_a   1.000
_cell.length_b   1.000
_cell.length_c   1.000
_cell.angle_alpha   90.00
_cell.angle_beta   90.00
_cell.angle_gamma   90.00
#
_symmetry.space_group_name_H-M   'P 1'
#
loop_
_entity.id
_entity.type
_entity.pdbx_description
1 polymer ?
#
loop_
_entity_poly.entity_id
_entity_poly.type
_entity_poly.pdbx_seq_one_letter_code
_entity_poly.pdbx_strand_id
1 'polypeptide(L)'
;MAKTVGMILCGGFGKRLKPLTDKIPKPLIEIKEDYTILDKQLFDFKSANINEIYLLTGFLSEKIEERYGDEYKGLKIEYVEEDKPLGTLNAIRLGMEALDDEKQCVIRNGDVVADLNIKKMVRLGEKSNYPLTIFITKMQSPYGIVEISGDKITEFREKPTLDYYINAGVYFAKEPLEFGDFETGDIEKTVFPMMAKENKLGFYKEDGLFWMAIDTSKELEEIRKEYKNREDKPWGYEKIIIHTDKYLTKELFIKEDYKTSFHYHEKKDETMHILKGSGYIEFEDKKEYFSKNDTIRIEPGTPHSIVAMENTLLQEVSTPHPEDTIRIKDFYERW
;
A
#
# COMPACT_ATOMS: atom_id res chain seq x y z
N MET A 1 17.98 16.57 -2.68
CA MET A 1 17.51 15.17 -2.76
C MET A 1 17.04 14.97 -4.19
N ALA A 2 17.34 13.82 -4.79
CA ALA A 2 16.81 13.49 -6.11
C ALA A 2 15.29 13.46 -6.05
N LYS A 3 14.62 13.86 -7.13
CA LYS A 3 13.16 13.82 -7.19
C LYS A 3 12.73 12.36 -7.37
N THR A 4 11.83 11.89 -6.50
CA THR A 4 11.24 10.55 -6.64
C THR A 4 9.95 10.62 -7.46
N VAL A 5 9.82 9.73 -8.44
CA VAL A 5 8.60 9.53 -9.24
C VAL A 5 7.98 8.16 -8.95
N GLY A 6 6.70 8.00 -9.30
CA GLY A 6 5.99 6.73 -9.23
C GLY A 6 5.93 6.07 -10.60
N MET A 7 6.01 4.75 -10.66
CA MET A 7 5.83 3.97 -11.87
C MET A 7 4.93 2.78 -11.60
N ILE A 8 3.95 2.54 -12.46
CA ILE A 8 2.98 1.45 -12.28
C ILE A 8 2.90 0.61 -13.55
N LEU A 9 3.06 -0.70 -13.40
CA LEU A 9 2.87 -1.66 -14.49
C LEU A 9 1.38 -1.89 -14.77
N CYS A 10 0.89 -1.35 -15.88
CA CYS A 10 -0.53 -1.40 -16.27
C CYS A 10 -0.85 -2.30 -17.48
N GLY A 11 0.14 -2.78 -18.24
CA GLY A 11 -0.05 -3.46 -19.54
C GLY A 11 -0.50 -4.94 -19.53
N GLY A 12 -0.83 -5.54 -18.39
CA GLY A 12 -1.13 -6.98 -18.29
C GLY A 12 -2.55 -7.38 -18.68
N PHE A 13 -2.69 -8.46 -19.47
CA PHE A 13 -4.01 -9.00 -19.91
C PHE A 13 -4.94 -9.51 -18.79
N GLY A 14 -4.42 -9.71 -17.57
CA GLY A 14 -5.23 -10.21 -16.45
C GLY A 14 -5.96 -11.53 -16.74
N LYS A 15 -5.34 -12.49 -17.44
CA LYS A 15 -6.00 -13.68 -18.01
C LYS A 15 -6.78 -14.51 -16.98
N ARG A 16 -6.34 -14.55 -15.73
CA ARG A 16 -6.97 -15.29 -14.63
C ARG A 16 -8.27 -14.68 -14.11
N LEU A 17 -8.57 -13.43 -14.46
CA LEU A 17 -9.78 -12.71 -14.10
C LEU A 17 -10.82 -12.65 -15.24
N LYS A 18 -10.58 -13.36 -16.35
CA LYS A 18 -11.56 -13.43 -17.44
C LYS A 18 -12.90 -14.05 -16.93
N PRO A 19 -14.05 -13.57 -17.43
CA PRO A 19 -14.22 -12.63 -18.55
C PRO A 19 -14.18 -11.14 -18.15
N LEU A 20 -13.96 -10.80 -16.88
CA LEU A 20 -13.95 -9.39 -16.43
C LEU A 20 -12.90 -8.57 -17.18
N THR A 21 -11.70 -9.12 -17.30
CA THR A 21 -10.56 -8.49 -17.97
C THR A 21 -10.60 -8.50 -19.49
N ASP A 22 -11.65 -9.04 -20.11
CA ASP A 22 -11.85 -8.89 -21.56
C ASP A 22 -12.30 -7.47 -21.91
N LYS A 23 -12.90 -6.74 -20.95
CA LYS A 23 -13.41 -5.37 -21.16
C LYS A 23 -12.79 -4.34 -20.24
N ILE A 24 -12.22 -4.73 -19.12
CA ILE A 24 -11.70 -3.80 -18.11
C ILE A 24 -10.23 -4.15 -17.87
N PRO A 25 -9.27 -3.24 -18.13
CA PRO A 25 -7.87 -3.52 -17.78
C PRO A 25 -7.76 -3.75 -16.28
N LYS A 26 -6.89 -4.68 -15.89
CA LYS A 26 -6.77 -5.13 -14.49
C LYS A 26 -6.63 -3.98 -13.48
N PRO A 27 -5.81 -2.92 -13.73
CA PRO A 27 -5.71 -1.79 -12.81
C PRO A 27 -7.02 -1.03 -12.57
N LEU A 28 -7.98 -1.08 -13.52
CA LEU A 28 -9.29 -0.43 -13.41
C LEU A 28 -10.36 -1.31 -12.73
N ILE A 29 -9.99 -2.48 -12.20
CA ILE A 29 -10.93 -3.29 -11.44
C ILE A 29 -11.25 -2.60 -10.12
N GLU A 30 -12.54 -2.43 -9.83
CA GLU A 30 -13.03 -1.85 -8.59
C GLU A 30 -12.85 -2.79 -7.39
N ILE A 31 -12.21 -2.26 -6.34
CA ILE A 31 -12.08 -2.88 -5.02
C ILE A 31 -13.12 -2.35 -4.03
N LYS A 32 -13.69 -1.16 -4.30
CA LYS A 32 -14.96 -0.66 -3.78
C LYS A 32 -15.59 0.28 -4.80
N GLU A 33 -16.82 0.74 -4.57
CA GLU A 33 -17.55 1.63 -5.48
C GLU A 33 -16.71 2.84 -5.89
N ASP A 34 -16.56 3.04 -7.22
CA ASP A 34 -15.74 4.09 -7.87
C ASP A 34 -14.30 4.20 -7.32
N TYR A 35 -13.73 3.08 -6.87
CA TYR A 35 -12.36 3.03 -6.37
C TYR A 35 -11.68 1.75 -6.84
N THR A 36 -10.77 1.92 -7.79
CA THR A 36 -10.05 0.85 -8.47
C THR A 36 -8.74 0.50 -7.76
N ILE A 37 -8.10 -0.59 -8.21
CA ILE A 37 -6.72 -0.91 -7.81
C ILE A 37 -5.80 0.28 -8.08
N LEU A 38 -5.92 0.90 -9.26
CA LEU A 38 -5.09 2.04 -9.65
C LEU A 38 -5.40 3.29 -8.81
N ASP A 39 -6.66 3.54 -8.44
CA ASP A 39 -7.00 4.62 -7.51
C ASP A 39 -6.28 4.47 -6.16
N LYS A 40 -6.18 3.24 -5.63
CA LYS A 40 -5.40 2.97 -4.41
C LYS A 40 -3.91 3.24 -4.60
N GLN A 41 -3.34 2.82 -5.73
CA GLN A 41 -1.92 3.02 -5.98
C GLN A 41 -1.56 4.50 -6.17
N LEU A 42 -2.39 5.25 -6.90
CA LEU A 42 -2.25 6.69 -7.08
C LEU A 42 -2.43 7.44 -5.74
N PHE A 43 -3.40 7.02 -4.91
CA PHE A 43 -3.58 7.55 -3.56
C PHE A 43 -2.34 7.36 -2.69
N ASP A 44 -1.71 6.19 -2.75
CA ASP A 44 -0.49 5.89 -1.99
C ASP A 44 0.67 6.80 -2.41
N PHE A 45 0.82 7.04 -3.72
CA PHE A 45 1.85 7.95 -4.23
C PHE A 45 1.62 9.39 -3.81
N LYS A 46 0.39 9.91 -3.95
CA LYS A 46 0.06 11.27 -3.48
C LYS A 46 0.30 11.40 -1.98
N SER A 47 -0.11 10.40 -1.19
CA SER A 47 0.13 10.35 0.26
C SER A 47 1.62 10.31 0.60
N ALA A 48 2.45 9.77 -0.30
CA ALA A 48 3.90 9.74 -0.23
C ALA A 48 4.58 11.05 -0.71
N ASN A 49 3.81 12.05 -1.15
CA ASN A 49 4.27 13.27 -1.84
C ASN A 49 5.01 12.96 -3.16
N ILE A 50 4.65 11.87 -3.83
CA ILE A 50 5.13 11.51 -5.16
C ILE A 50 4.05 11.90 -6.15
N ASN A 51 4.24 13.03 -6.82
CA ASN A 51 3.20 13.69 -7.61
C ASN A 51 3.34 13.49 -9.13
N GLU A 52 4.41 12.85 -9.58
CA GLU A 52 4.67 12.55 -10.99
C GLU A 52 4.67 11.03 -11.16
N ILE A 53 3.76 10.53 -11.98
CA ILE A 53 3.45 9.11 -12.10
C ILE A 53 3.57 8.68 -13.56
N TYR A 54 4.33 7.62 -13.79
CA TYR A 54 4.47 6.94 -15.07
C TYR A 54 3.60 5.68 -15.09
N LEU A 55 2.59 5.65 -15.93
CA LEU A 55 1.76 4.45 -16.15
C LEU A 55 2.31 3.70 -17.35
N LEU A 56 2.86 2.51 -17.10
CA LEU A 56 3.41 1.63 -18.13
C LEU A 56 2.25 0.84 -18.75
N THR A 57 1.62 1.42 -19.75
CA THR A 57 0.39 0.92 -20.35
C THR A 57 0.67 -0.05 -21.50
N GLY A 58 -0.36 -0.79 -21.88
CA GLY A 58 -0.32 -1.77 -22.95
C GLY A 58 -1.76 -2.09 -23.35
N PHE A 59 -2.20 -3.33 -23.11
CA PHE A 59 -3.58 -3.73 -23.42
C PHE A 59 -4.64 -2.82 -22.76
N LEU A 60 -5.54 -2.25 -23.58
CA LEU A 60 -6.61 -1.32 -23.17
C LEU A 60 -6.08 -0.01 -22.54
N SER A 61 -4.95 0.50 -23.02
CA SER A 61 -4.34 1.78 -22.60
C SER A 61 -5.35 2.94 -22.65
N GLU A 62 -6.18 2.97 -23.69
CA GLU A 62 -7.16 4.03 -23.93
C GLU A 62 -8.16 4.22 -22.79
N LYS A 63 -8.49 3.14 -22.06
CA LYS A 63 -9.44 3.20 -20.93
C LYS A 63 -8.81 3.81 -19.68
N ILE A 64 -7.51 3.60 -19.51
CA ILE A 64 -6.76 4.18 -18.38
C ILE A 64 -6.59 5.68 -18.64
N GLU A 65 -6.27 6.05 -19.88
CA GLU A 65 -6.21 7.45 -20.32
C GLU A 65 -7.57 8.15 -20.17
N GLU A 66 -8.67 7.53 -20.59
CA GLU A 66 -10.02 8.10 -20.47
C GLU A 66 -10.41 8.43 -19.02
N ARG A 67 -10.03 7.58 -18.05
CA ARG A 67 -10.37 7.79 -16.63
C ARG A 67 -9.48 8.84 -15.96
N TYR A 68 -8.19 8.84 -16.24
CA TYR A 68 -7.21 9.59 -15.45
C TYR A 68 -6.67 10.83 -16.15
N GLY A 69 -6.58 10.85 -17.48
CA GLY A 69 -5.94 11.92 -18.24
C GLY A 69 -4.50 12.21 -17.80
N ASP A 70 -3.97 13.35 -18.24
CA ASP A 70 -2.61 13.78 -17.89
C ASP A 70 -2.51 14.36 -16.47
N GLU A 71 -3.64 14.69 -15.85
CA GLU A 71 -3.73 15.17 -14.47
C GLU A 71 -4.92 14.55 -13.73
N TYR A 72 -4.63 13.90 -12.60
CA TYR A 72 -5.67 13.32 -11.74
C TYR A 72 -5.43 13.65 -10.29
N LYS A 73 -6.35 14.39 -9.67
CA LYS A 73 -6.29 14.74 -8.24
C LYS A 73 -4.96 15.39 -7.84
N GLY A 74 -4.39 16.23 -8.69
CA GLY A 74 -3.10 16.91 -8.44
C GLY A 74 -1.86 16.05 -8.70
N LEU A 75 -2.03 14.81 -9.19
CA LEU A 75 -0.96 14.01 -9.76
C LEU A 75 -0.81 14.34 -11.24
N LYS A 76 0.42 14.53 -11.71
CA LYS A 76 0.78 14.54 -13.12
C LYS A 76 1.01 13.09 -13.57
N ILE A 77 0.36 12.69 -14.65
CA ILE A 77 0.40 11.33 -15.18
C ILE A 77 1.04 11.36 -16.57
N GLU A 78 2.04 10.52 -16.78
CA GLU A 78 2.67 10.26 -18.07
C GLU A 78 2.44 8.80 -18.45
N TYR A 79 2.09 8.57 -19.71
CA TYR A 79 1.79 7.24 -20.24
C TYR A 79 2.97 6.75 -21.07
N VAL A 80 3.49 5.57 -20.71
CA VAL A 80 4.56 4.90 -21.47
C VAL A 80 3.94 3.64 -22.05
N GLU A 81 3.54 3.72 -23.31
CA GLU A 81 2.87 2.63 -24.01
C GLU A 81 3.89 1.62 -24.57
N GLU A 82 3.63 0.34 -24.31
CA GLU A 82 4.41 -0.75 -24.88
C GLU A 82 3.74 -1.29 -26.16
N ASP A 83 4.41 -1.15 -27.31
CA ASP A 83 3.90 -1.64 -28.61
C ASP A 83 3.52 -3.13 -28.61
N LYS A 84 4.29 -3.94 -27.86
CA LYS A 84 4.10 -5.39 -27.74
C LYS A 84 4.40 -5.81 -26.31
N PRO A 85 3.60 -6.70 -25.70
CA PRO A 85 3.82 -7.17 -24.33
C PRO A 85 5.06 -8.08 -24.26
N LEU A 86 6.25 -7.49 -24.12
CA LEU A 86 7.54 -8.19 -24.08
C LEU A 86 7.95 -8.58 -22.65
N GLY A 87 7.09 -8.27 -21.67
CA GLY A 87 7.24 -8.68 -20.26
C GLY A 87 7.54 -7.50 -19.34
N THR A 88 7.51 -7.75 -18.02
CA THR A 88 7.69 -6.70 -17.01
C THR A 88 9.06 -6.02 -17.12
N LEU A 89 10.09 -6.74 -17.59
CA LEU A 89 11.41 -6.17 -17.86
C LEU A 89 11.33 -5.03 -18.86
N ASN A 90 10.70 -5.28 -20.01
CA ASN A 90 10.68 -4.31 -21.10
C ASN A 90 9.86 -3.07 -20.75
N ALA A 91 8.71 -3.26 -20.10
CA ALA A 91 7.89 -2.16 -19.61
C ALA A 91 8.66 -1.27 -18.61
N ILE A 92 9.38 -1.87 -17.65
CA ILE A 92 10.20 -1.10 -16.70
C ILE A 92 11.36 -0.42 -17.42
N ARG A 93 12.00 -1.07 -18.40
CA ARG A 93 13.09 -0.47 -19.20
C ARG A 93 12.61 0.77 -19.95
N LEU A 94 11.51 0.68 -20.69
CA LEU A 94 10.91 1.82 -21.38
C LEU A 94 10.52 2.94 -20.41
N GLY A 95 9.95 2.56 -19.26
CA GLY A 95 9.65 3.50 -18.19
C GLY A 95 10.88 4.24 -17.70
N MET A 96 11.99 3.55 -17.47
CA MET A 96 13.26 4.13 -17.03
C MET A 96 13.90 5.02 -18.10
N GLU A 97 13.80 4.64 -19.37
CA GLU A 97 14.29 5.45 -20.51
C GLU A 97 13.50 6.76 -20.69
N ALA A 98 12.24 6.80 -20.21
CA ALA A 98 11.44 8.02 -20.18
C ALA A 98 11.78 8.94 -18.98
N LEU A 99 12.56 8.46 -18.01
CA LEU A 99 12.98 9.28 -16.86
C LEU A 99 14.22 10.09 -17.21
N ASP A 100 14.31 11.29 -16.62
CA ASP A 100 15.57 12.02 -16.56
C ASP A 100 16.56 11.25 -15.67
N ASP A 101 17.85 11.18 -16.04
CA ASP A 101 18.91 10.41 -15.37
C ASP A 101 19.07 10.71 -13.86
N GLU A 102 18.59 11.86 -13.40
CA GLU A 102 18.67 12.30 -12.00
C GLU A 102 17.48 11.85 -11.12
N LYS A 103 16.46 11.19 -11.70
CA LYS A 103 15.25 10.78 -10.97
C LYS A 103 15.41 9.41 -10.32
N GLN A 104 14.85 9.30 -9.11
CA GLN A 104 14.61 8.04 -8.44
C GLN A 104 13.20 7.55 -8.74
N CYS A 105 12.95 6.25 -8.65
CA CYS A 105 11.65 5.69 -8.98
C CYS A 105 11.17 4.66 -7.96
N VAL A 106 9.89 4.78 -7.57
CA VAL A 106 9.16 3.71 -6.89
C VAL A 106 8.27 3.02 -7.91
N ILE A 107 8.55 1.74 -8.15
CA ILE A 107 7.87 0.92 -9.17
C ILE A 107 6.87 -0.01 -8.47
N ARG A 108 5.66 -0.17 -9.03
CA ARG A 108 4.63 -1.08 -8.52
C ARG A 108 4.09 -1.98 -9.62
N ASN A 109 3.85 -3.24 -9.28
CA ASN A 109 2.99 -4.10 -10.09
C ASN A 109 1.55 -3.59 -9.98
N GLY A 110 0.86 -3.37 -11.11
CA GLY A 110 -0.48 -2.74 -11.15
C GLY A 110 -1.62 -3.59 -10.59
N ASP A 111 -1.31 -4.76 -10.03
CA ASP A 111 -2.26 -5.67 -9.38
C ASP A 111 -2.03 -5.82 -7.87
N VAL A 112 -1.02 -5.14 -7.32
CA VAL A 112 -0.69 -5.21 -5.90
C VAL A 112 -1.34 -4.07 -5.13
N VAL A 113 -2.13 -4.45 -4.13
CA VAL A 113 -2.66 -3.54 -3.11
C VAL A 113 -1.96 -3.83 -1.78
N ALA A 114 -1.45 -2.76 -1.15
CA ALA A 114 -0.71 -2.87 0.10
C ALA A 114 -0.82 -1.58 0.93
N ASP A 115 -0.69 -1.70 2.24
CA ASP A 115 -0.65 -0.58 3.19
C ASP A 115 0.78 -0.13 3.52
N LEU A 116 1.63 -0.18 2.50
CA LEU A 116 3.07 0.08 2.58
C LEU A 116 3.38 1.54 2.93
N ASN A 117 4.38 1.75 3.80
CA ASN A 117 4.93 3.07 4.03
C ASN A 117 5.97 3.45 2.97
N ILE A 118 5.50 3.94 1.81
CA ILE A 118 6.36 4.35 0.68
C ILE A 118 7.40 5.41 1.11
N LYS A 119 7.03 6.39 1.94
CA LYS A 119 7.98 7.41 2.44
C LYS A 119 9.15 6.77 3.20
N LYS A 120 8.85 5.81 4.08
CA LYS A 120 9.87 5.08 4.83
C LYS A 120 10.73 4.21 3.92
N MET A 121 10.12 3.53 2.93
CA MET A 121 10.83 2.74 1.93
C MET A 121 11.83 3.60 1.14
N VAL A 122 11.40 4.74 0.61
CA VAL A 122 12.27 5.69 -0.12
C VAL A 122 13.40 6.18 0.80
N ARG A 123 13.06 6.70 1.99
CA ARG A 123 14.05 7.21 2.96
C ARG A 123 15.14 6.19 3.32
N LEU A 124 14.77 4.93 3.47
CA LEU A 124 15.72 3.85 3.79
C LEU A 124 16.50 3.40 2.55
N GLY A 125 15.84 3.34 1.40
CA GLY A 125 16.47 3.03 0.12
C GLY A 125 17.51 4.07 -0.29
N GLU A 126 17.26 5.36 -0.05
CA GLU A 126 18.24 6.43 -0.32
C GLU A 126 19.50 6.28 0.53
N LYS A 127 19.36 5.80 1.77
CA LYS A 127 20.47 5.52 2.70
C LYS A 127 21.15 4.18 2.44
N SER A 128 20.57 3.35 1.57
CA SER A 128 21.04 2.02 1.26
C SER A 128 22.19 2.07 0.25
N ASN A 129 23.11 1.10 0.36
CA ASN A 129 24.16 0.89 -0.64
C ASN A 129 23.65 0.18 -1.90
N TYR A 130 22.40 -0.31 -1.88
CA TYR A 130 21.82 -1.04 -3.01
C TYR A 130 21.15 -0.08 -4.00
N PRO A 131 21.43 -0.19 -5.32
CA PRO A 131 20.73 0.59 -6.35
C PRO A 131 19.23 0.27 -6.41
N LEU A 132 18.87 -0.99 -6.12
CA LEU A 132 17.49 -1.46 -6.11
C LEU A 132 17.15 -2.07 -4.75
N THR A 133 16.00 -1.68 -4.21
CA THR A 133 15.44 -2.25 -2.99
C THR A 133 14.06 -2.86 -3.28
N ILE A 134 13.87 -4.13 -2.94
CA ILE A 134 12.60 -4.85 -3.13
C ILE A 134 11.81 -4.84 -1.82
N PHE A 135 10.52 -4.47 -1.86
CA PHE A 135 9.61 -4.76 -0.76
C PHE A 135 9.34 -6.27 -0.69
N ILE A 136 9.59 -6.87 0.47
CA ILE A 136 9.34 -8.28 0.75
C ILE A 136 8.30 -8.43 1.86
N THR A 137 7.46 -9.45 1.74
CA THR A 137 6.47 -9.81 2.77
C THR A 137 6.52 -11.30 3.06
N LYS A 138 6.02 -11.72 4.23
CA LYS A 138 5.95 -13.14 4.57
C LYS A 138 4.89 -13.84 3.74
N MET A 139 5.21 -15.04 3.25
CA MET A 139 4.28 -15.87 2.49
C MET A 139 3.17 -16.36 3.40
N GLN A 140 1.92 -16.06 3.04
CA GLN A 140 0.79 -16.82 3.54
C GLN A 140 0.61 -18.07 2.68
N SER A 141 0.61 -19.24 3.31
CA SER A 141 0.39 -20.48 2.57
C SER A 141 -1.00 -20.48 1.93
N PRO A 142 -1.12 -20.78 0.61
CA PRO A 142 -2.43 -20.96 -0.01
C PRO A 142 -3.12 -22.27 0.45
N TYR A 143 -2.37 -23.15 1.13
CA TYR A 143 -2.82 -24.46 1.60
C TYR A 143 -2.65 -24.63 3.12
N GLY A 144 -3.37 -25.58 3.70
CA GLY A 144 -3.06 -26.10 5.03
C GLY A 144 -1.69 -26.79 5.05
N ILE A 145 -0.90 -26.52 6.09
CA ILE A 145 0.40 -27.15 6.34
C ILE A 145 0.25 -28.12 7.50
N VAL A 146 0.82 -29.32 7.34
CA VAL A 146 0.78 -30.38 8.34
C VAL A 146 2.17 -30.73 8.83
N GLU A 147 2.27 -31.03 10.12
CA GLU A 147 3.46 -31.66 10.71
C GLU A 147 3.20 -33.16 10.89
N ILE A 148 4.19 -33.98 10.53
CA ILE A 148 4.08 -35.45 10.55
C ILE A 148 5.08 -36.03 11.55
N SER A 149 4.67 -37.10 12.24
CA SER A 149 5.56 -37.89 13.09
C SER A 149 5.18 -39.36 12.98
N GLY A 150 6.03 -40.15 12.32
CA GLY A 150 5.72 -41.55 12.02
C GLY A 150 4.55 -41.65 11.03
N ASP A 151 3.47 -42.30 11.45
CA ASP A 151 2.25 -42.56 10.66
C ASP A 151 1.09 -41.60 10.98
N LYS A 152 1.30 -40.59 11.84
CA LYS A 152 0.27 -39.61 12.23
C LYS A 152 0.63 -38.16 11.89
N ILE A 153 -0.41 -37.35 11.68
CA ILE A 153 -0.33 -35.89 11.67
C ILE A 153 -0.36 -35.40 13.12
N THR A 154 0.60 -34.56 13.51
CA THR A 154 0.70 -33.99 14.86
C THR A 154 0.17 -32.57 14.94
N GLU A 155 0.19 -31.82 13.83
CA GLU A 155 -0.33 -30.46 13.74
C GLU A 155 -0.94 -30.23 12.36
N PHE A 156 -2.06 -29.50 12.31
CA PHE A 156 -2.65 -28.98 11.07
C PHE A 156 -2.86 -27.48 11.24
N ARG A 157 -2.17 -26.69 10.41
CA ARG A 157 -2.32 -25.23 10.38
C ARG A 157 -2.96 -24.84 9.06
N GLU A 158 -4.16 -24.28 9.09
CA GLU A 158 -4.82 -23.77 7.89
C GLU A 158 -4.23 -22.41 7.50
N LYS A 159 -3.73 -22.32 6.25
CA LYS A 159 -3.13 -21.10 5.66
C LYS A 159 -2.22 -20.28 6.60
N PRO A 160 -1.26 -20.90 7.28
CA PRO A 160 -0.37 -20.18 8.19
C PRO A 160 0.51 -19.20 7.41
N THR A 161 0.95 -18.15 8.09
CA THR A 161 2.09 -17.35 7.65
C THR A 161 3.36 -18.17 7.84
N LEU A 162 4.12 -18.36 6.76
CA LEU A 162 5.36 -19.11 6.77
C LEU A 162 6.56 -18.19 6.97
N ASP A 163 7.68 -18.76 7.43
CA ASP A 163 8.96 -18.04 7.53
C ASP A 163 9.73 -18.03 6.19
N TYR A 164 9.00 -17.74 5.11
CA TYR A 164 9.53 -17.50 3.78
C TYR A 164 9.11 -16.10 3.34
N TYR A 165 10.04 -15.34 2.77
CA TYR A 165 9.75 -14.03 2.20
C TYR A 165 9.51 -14.16 0.70
N ILE A 166 8.53 -13.41 0.21
CA ILE A 166 8.20 -13.30 -1.21
C ILE A 166 8.38 -11.87 -1.70
N ASN A 167 8.66 -11.73 -2.99
CA ASN A 167 8.61 -10.45 -3.69
C ASN A 167 7.19 -9.88 -3.61
N ALA A 168 7.04 -8.69 -3.05
CA ALA A 168 5.76 -8.07 -2.81
C ALA A 168 5.34 -7.10 -3.93
N GLY A 169 6.02 -7.07 -5.07
CA GLY A 169 5.61 -6.29 -6.24
C GLY A 169 5.76 -4.77 -6.09
N VAL A 170 6.60 -4.31 -5.16
CA VAL A 170 6.96 -2.89 -5.00
C VAL A 170 8.46 -2.75 -4.89
N TYR A 171 9.03 -1.81 -5.63
CA TYR A 171 10.46 -1.64 -5.78
C TYR A 171 10.86 -0.17 -5.64
N PHE A 172 12.05 0.10 -5.11
CA PHE A 172 12.64 1.42 -5.08
C PHE A 172 13.98 1.36 -5.80
N ALA A 173 14.07 2.06 -6.94
CA ALA A 173 15.28 2.25 -7.72
C ALA A 173 15.83 3.65 -7.41
N LYS A 174 17.03 3.67 -6.84
CA LYS A 174 17.75 4.91 -6.47
C LYS A 174 18.38 5.59 -7.69
N GLU A 175 18.60 4.83 -8.74
CA GLU A 175 19.20 5.23 -10.01
C GLU A 175 18.65 4.32 -11.12
N PRO A 176 18.82 4.68 -12.41
CA PRO A 176 18.43 3.83 -13.52
C PRO A 176 19.00 2.40 -13.39
N LEU A 177 18.17 1.40 -13.70
CA LEU A 177 18.55 0.00 -13.53
C LEU A 177 19.42 -0.49 -14.69
N GLU A 178 20.42 -1.31 -14.37
CA GLU A 178 21.17 -2.08 -15.37
C GLU A 178 20.40 -3.36 -15.72
N PHE A 179 20.02 -3.50 -16.99
CA PHE A 179 19.26 -4.67 -17.47
C PHE A 179 20.15 -5.81 -17.98
N GLY A 180 21.47 -5.61 -18.07
CA GLY A 180 22.39 -6.59 -18.65
C GLY A 180 22.05 -6.91 -20.12
N ASP A 181 22.29 -8.15 -20.55
CA ASP A 181 21.99 -8.63 -21.91
C ASP A 181 20.51 -9.08 -22.08
N PHE A 182 19.65 -8.82 -21.09
CA PHE A 182 18.26 -9.25 -21.15
C PHE A 182 17.41 -8.29 -21.97
N GLU A 183 16.90 -8.76 -23.12
CA GLU A 183 16.04 -7.95 -24.00
C GLU A 183 14.54 -8.06 -23.65
N THR A 184 14.08 -9.22 -23.18
CA THR A 184 12.65 -9.51 -22.94
C THR A 184 12.44 -10.44 -21.74
N GLY A 185 11.20 -10.53 -21.26
CA GLY A 185 10.76 -11.44 -20.22
C GLY A 185 10.34 -10.78 -18.90
N ASP A 186 10.19 -11.62 -17.88
CA ASP A 186 9.82 -11.18 -16.53
C ASP A 186 11.07 -10.71 -15.79
N ILE A 187 11.04 -9.51 -15.22
CA ILE A 187 12.16 -8.93 -14.45
C ILE A 187 12.55 -9.83 -13.27
N GLU A 188 11.58 -10.54 -12.69
CA GLU A 188 11.74 -11.47 -11.58
C GLU A 188 12.55 -12.71 -11.93
N LYS A 189 12.62 -13.08 -13.22
CA LYS A 189 13.38 -14.25 -13.70
C LYS A 189 14.74 -13.87 -14.29
N THR A 190 15.01 -12.59 -14.44
CA THR A 190 16.15 -12.04 -15.21
C THR A 190 16.99 -11.10 -14.35
N VAL A 191 16.61 -9.81 -14.29
CA VAL A 191 17.35 -8.73 -13.64
C VAL A 191 17.46 -8.95 -12.13
N PHE A 192 16.38 -9.34 -11.44
CA PHE A 192 16.45 -9.52 -9.99
C PHE A 192 17.42 -10.63 -9.56
N PRO A 193 17.38 -11.85 -10.14
CA PRO A 193 18.39 -12.87 -9.87
C PRO A 193 19.83 -12.42 -10.21
N MET A 194 20.02 -11.64 -11.27
CA MET A 194 21.33 -11.08 -11.65
C MET A 194 21.83 -10.09 -10.58
N MET A 195 21.05 -9.06 -10.27
CA MET A 195 21.40 -8.04 -9.28
C MET A 195 21.64 -8.65 -7.89
N ALA A 196 20.88 -9.70 -7.52
CA ALA A 196 21.12 -10.42 -6.27
C ALA A 196 22.50 -11.09 -6.23
N LYS A 197 22.91 -11.75 -7.33
CA LYS A 197 24.25 -12.37 -7.45
C LYS A 197 25.37 -11.32 -7.44
N GLU A 198 25.11 -10.14 -7.97
CA GLU A 198 26.04 -9.00 -8.01
C GLU A 198 26.06 -8.18 -6.71
N ASN A 199 25.30 -8.57 -5.69
CA ASN A 199 25.17 -7.82 -4.43
C ASN A 199 24.66 -6.37 -4.62
N LYS A 200 23.80 -6.17 -5.63
CA LYS A 200 23.15 -4.90 -5.99
C LYS A 200 21.68 -4.84 -5.56
N LEU A 201 21.17 -5.88 -4.89
CA LEU A 201 19.76 -5.99 -4.51
C LEU A 201 19.58 -5.93 -2.99
N GLY A 202 18.92 -4.88 -2.52
CA GLY A 202 18.50 -4.70 -1.14
C GLY A 202 17.05 -5.13 -0.94
N PHE A 203 16.62 -5.15 0.33
CA PHE A 203 15.24 -5.41 0.69
C PHE A 203 14.69 -4.37 1.66
N TYR A 204 13.38 -4.20 1.62
CA TYR A 204 12.59 -3.46 2.60
C TYR A 204 11.48 -4.37 3.11
N LYS A 205 11.20 -4.35 4.40
CA LYS A 205 10.13 -5.15 5.00
C LYS A 205 9.45 -4.38 6.13
N GLU A 206 8.17 -4.67 6.31
CA GLU A 206 7.36 -4.17 7.41
C GLU A 206 6.46 -5.32 7.89
N ASP A 207 6.40 -5.52 9.20
CA ASP A 207 5.58 -6.57 9.78
C ASP A 207 4.13 -6.10 9.96
N GLY A 208 3.18 -7.02 9.78
CA GLY A 208 1.76 -6.77 10.08
C GLY A 208 1.00 -5.90 9.08
N LEU A 209 1.59 -5.60 7.91
CA LEU A 209 0.90 -4.88 6.85
C LEU A 209 -0.11 -5.76 6.10
N PHE A 210 -1.19 -5.13 5.64
CA PHE A 210 -2.01 -5.71 4.59
C PHE A 210 -1.26 -5.68 3.26
N TRP A 211 -1.23 -6.81 2.56
CA TRP A 211 -0.69 -6.96 1.22
C TRP A 211 -1.46 -8.04 0.47
N MET A 212 -1.81 -7.78 -0.79
CA MET A 212 -2.46 -8.75 -1.67
C MET A 212 -2.17 -8.43 -3.14
N ALA A 213 -1.81 -9.46 -3.91
CA ALA A 213 -1.87 -9.41 -5.37
C ALA A 213 -3.25 -9.91 -5.82
N ILE A 214 -3.97 -9.11 -6.62
CA ILE A 214 -5.33 -9.44 -7.05
C ILE A 214 -5.25 -10.20 -8.37
N ASP A 215 -5.13 -11.51 -8.35
CA ASP A 215 -4.93 -12.33 -9.54
C ASP A 215 -6.14 -13.17 -9.94
N THR A 216 -7.02 -13.43 -8.99
CA THR A 216 -8.13 -14.36 -9.10
C THR A 216 -9.40 -13.72 -8.54
N SER A 217 -10.56 -14.23 -8.94
CA SER A 217 -11.85 -13.74 -8.41
C SER A 217 -11.96 -13.88 -6.90
N LYS A 218 -11.26 -14.85 -6.30
CA LYS A 218 -11.22 -15.05 -4.85
C LYS A 218 -10.48 -13.92 -4.15
N GLU A 219 -9.29 -13.54 -4.62
CA GLU A 219 -8.54 -12.40 -4.07
C GLU A 219 -9.32 -11.10 -4.28
N LEU A 220 -10.01 -10.95 -5.43
CA LEU A 220 -10.89 -9.81 -5.66
C LEU A 220 -12.05 -9.75 -4.64
N GLU A 221 -12.61 -10.90 -4.24
CA GLU A 221 -13.64 -10.95 -3.21
C GLU A 221 -13.07 -10.66 -1.81
N GLU A 222 -11.88 -11.17 -1.51
CA GLU A 222 -11.17 -10.92 -0.24
C GLU A 222 -10.80 -9.44 -0.09
N ILE A 223 -10.25 -8.81 -1.13
CA ILE A 223 -9.94 -7.36 -1.08
C ILE A 223 -11.20 -6.51 -0.95
N ARG A 224 -12.32 -6.88 -1.60
CA ARG A 224 -13.59 -6.16 -1.44
C ARG A 224 -14.14 -6.27 -0.02
N LYS A 225 -13.95 -7.42 0.64
CA LYS A 225 -14.28 -7.59 2.07
C LYS A 225 -13.39 -6.73 2.95
N GLU A 226 -12.10 -6.64 2.62
CA GLU A 226 -11.17 -5.79 3.35
C GLU A 226 -11.54 -4.31 3.25
N TYR A 227 -11.90 -3.85 2.05
CA TYR A 227 -12.27 -2.46 1.76
C TYR A 227 -13.71 -2.10 2.11
N LYS A 228 -14.49 -3.04 2.63
CA LYS A 228 -15.86 -2.76 3.08
C LYS A 228 -15.84 -1.78 4.25
N ASN A 229 -16.53 -0.66 4.09
CA ASN A 229 -16.58 0.46 5.05
C ASN A 229 -15.20 1.05 5.42
N ARG A 230 -14.20 0.84 4.55
CA ARG A 230 -12.84 1.36 4.73
C ARG A 230 -12.66 2.66 3.96
N GLU A 231 -12.11 3.65 4.63
CA GLU A 231 -11.68 4.90 4.05
C GLU A 231 -10.17 5.05 4.25
N ASP A 232 -9.43 5.16 3.13
CA ASP A 232 -8.00 5.39 3.19
C ASP A 232 -7.71 6.85 3.53
N LYS A 233 -6.69 7.04 4.37
CA LYS A 233 -6.20 8.35 4.80
C LYS A 233 -4.71 8.42 4.55
N PRO A 234 -4.10 9.61 4.34
CA PRO A 234 -2.66 9.68 4.05
C PRO A 234 -1.78 8.98 5.10
N TRP A 235 -2.25 8.97 6.35
CA TRP A 235 -1.62 8.29 7.49
C TRP A 235 -1.92 6.78 7.61
N GLY A 236 -2.84 6.21 6.83
CA GLY A 236 -3.23 4.80 6.91
C GLY A 236 -4.69 4.60 6.47
N TYR A 237 -5.54 4.08 7.35
CA TYR A 237 -6.98 3.95 7.06
C TYR A 237 -7.84 3.97 8.32
N GLU A 238 -9.12 4.27 8.14
CA GLU A 238 -10.16 3.99 9.12
C GLU A 238 -11.23 3.06 8.53
N LYS A 239 -11.83 2.22 9.35
CA LYS A 239 -12.85 1.26 8.96
C LYS A 239 -13.98 1.22 9.96
N ILE A 240 -15.21 1.46 9.52
CA ILE A 240 -16.38 1.37 10.39
C ILE A 240 -16.77 -0.11 10.55
N ILE A 241 -16.65 -0.61 11.78
CA ILE A 241 -16.96 -2.00 12.15
C ILE A 241 -18.42 -2.13 12.58
N ILE A 242 -18.88 -1.24 13.46
CA ILE A 242 -20.25 -1.21 13.97
C ILE A 242 -20.73 0.24 14.00
N HIS A 243 -21.95 0.48 13.54
CA HIS A 243 -22.62 1.76 13.69
C HIS A 243 -24.07 1.51 14.11
N THR A 244 -24.44 2.02 15.28
CA THR A 244 -25.80 1.95 15.83
C THR A 244 -26.25 3.32 16.29
N ASP A 245 -27.49 3.43 16.74
CA ASP A 245 -28.04 4.61 17.40
C ASP A 245 -27.42 4.90 18.78
N LYS A 246 -26.59 3.99 19.31
CA LYS A 246 -26.02 4.08 20.67
C LYS A 246 -24.50 4.17 20.70
N TYR A 247 -23.82 3.58 19.74
CA TYR A 247 -22.36 3.58 19.67
C TYR A 247 -21.85 3.32 18.25
N LEU A 248 -20.63 3.76 18.02
CA LEU A 248 -19.82 3.60 16.83
C LEU A 248 -18.54 2.87 17.21
N THR A 249 -18.09 1.94 16.37
CA THR A 249 -16.80 1.30 16.50
C THR A 249 -16.05 1.43 15.20
N LYS A 250 -14.85 2.03 15.27
CA LYS A 250 -13.93 2.13 14.15
C LYS A 250 -12.66 1.33 14.44
N GLU A 251 -12.09 0.73 13.41
CA GLU A 251 -10.71 0.26 13.41
C GLU A 251 -9.87 1.30 12.67
N LEU A 252 -8.74 1.70 13.26
CA LEU A 252 -7.79 2.62 12.63
C LEU A 252 -6.44 1.93 12.52
N PHE A 253 -5.84 2.04 11.35
CA PHE A 253 -4.45 1.68 11.11
C PHE A 253 -3.67 2.96 10.80
N ILE A 254 -2.60 3.20 11.54
CA ILE A 254 -1.73 4.36 11.37
C ILE A 254 -0.31 3.85 11.10
N LYS A 255 0.24 4.25 9.96
CA LYS A 255 1.61 3.91 9.55
C LYS A 255 2.62 4.56 10.49
N GLU A 256 3.72 3.88 10.75
CA GLU A 256 4.87 4.43 11.49
C GLU A 256 5.31 5.78 10.92
N ASP A 257 5.66 6.73 11.80
CA ASP A 257 6.03 8.11 11.47
C ASP A 257 4.88 8.97 10.91
N TYR A 258 3.64 8.46 10.87
CA TYR A 258 2.46 9.24 10.52
C TYR A 258 1.64 9.63 11.75
N LYS A 259 0.73 10.58 11.55
CA LYS A 259 -0.22 11.02 12.55
C LYS A 259 -1.57 11.37 11.94
N THR A 260 -2.61 11.36 12.76
CA THR A 260 -3.92 11.88 12.35
C THR A 260 -3.90 13.41 12.27
N SER A 261 -5.01 14.03 11.81
CA SER A 261 -5.17 15.48 11.95
C SER A 261 -5.18 15.88 13.43
N PHE A 262 -4.79 17.10 13.76
CA PHE A 262 -5.06 17.66 15.08
C PHE A 262 -6.51 18.16 15.11
N HIS A 263 -7.34 17.55 15.95
CA HIS A 263 -8.79 17.74 15.93
C HIS A 263 -9.43 17.51 17.30
N TYR A 264 -10.69 17.89 17.42
CA TYR A 264 -11.54 17.53 18.57
C TYR A 264 -12.94 17.14 18.09
N HIS A 265 -13.73 16.63 19.02
CA HIS A 265 -15.12 16.28 18.80
C HIS A 265 -16.02 17.10 19.74
N GLU A 266 -17.15 17.66 19.29
CA GLU A 266 -18.00 18.48 20.17
C GLU A 266 -18.80 17.64 21.16
N LYS A 267 -19.23 16.45 20.72
CA LYS A 267 -20.13 15.55 21.42
C LYS A 267 -19.55 14.15 21.56
N LYS A 268 -18.68 13.73 20.62
CA LYS A 268 -18.14 12.39 20.57
C LYS A 268 -17.26 12.13 21.79
N ASP A 269 -17.71 11.22 22.65
CA ASP A 269 -16.89 10.64 23.72
C ASP A 269 -16.34 9.33 23.18
N GLU A 270 -15.02 9.18 23.20
CA GLU A 270 -14.35 8.05 22.57
C GLU A 270 -13.32 7.39 23.48
N THR A 271 -13.17 6.09 23.31
CA THR A 271 -12.15 5.30 23.97
C THR A 271 -11.42 4.47 22.92
N MET A 272 -10.11 4.60 22.89
CA MET A 272 -9.23 3.83 22.02
C MET A 272 -8.62 2.67 22.78
N HIS A 273 -8.63 1.49 22.17
CA HIS A 273 -7.94 0.31 22.63
C HIS A 273 -6.85 -0.10 21.63
N ILE A 274 -5.60 -0.18 22.09
CA ILE A 274 -4.45 -0.44 21.22
C ILE A 274 -4.28 -1.95 21.00
N LEU A 275 -4.53 -2.40 19.77
CA LEU A 275 -4.41 -3.82 19.41
C LEU A 275 -2.96 -4.20 19.08
N LYS A 276 -2.22 -3.32 18.40
CA LYS A 276 -0.83 -3.50 17.98
C LYS A 276 -0.10 -2.16 17.85
N GLY A 277 1.22 -2.20 17.96
CA GLY A 277 2.09 -1.05 17.80
C GLY A 277 2.21 -0.21 19.07
N SER A 278 2.83 0.96 18.90
CA SER A 278 3.09 1.93 19.95
C SER A 278 3.14 3.35 19.38
N GLY A 279 2.91 4.32 20.24
CA GLY A 279 2.81 5.72 19.84
C GLY A 279 2.50 6.63 21.00
N TYR A 280 1.94 7.79 20.69
CA TYR A 280 1.42 8.71 21.70
C TYR A 280 0.26 9.53 21.15
N ILE A 281 -0.59 10.00 22.04
CA ILE A 281 -1.56 11.04 21.77
C ILE A 281 -0.90 12.38 22.06
N GLU A 282 -0.87 13.25 21.06
CA GLU A 282 -0.43 14.63 21.17
C GLU A 282 -1.65 15.48 21.54
N PHE A 283 -1.63 16.07 22.73
CA PHE A 283 -2.59 17.09 23.19
C PHE A 283 -1.94 18.49 23.05
N GLU A 284 -2.66 19.55 23.43
CA GLU A 284 -2.13 20.92 23.35
C GLU A 284 -0.91 21.15 24.25
N ASP A 285 -0.90 20.55 25.45
CA ASP A 285 0.06 20.82 26.52
C ASP A 285 0.91 19.60 26.90
N LYS A 286 0.53 18.39 26.47
CA LYS A 286 1.18 17.13 26.88
C LYS A 286 1.16 16.06 25.79
N LYS A 287 1.96 15.02 26.03
CA LYS A 287 1.94 13.76 25.27
C LYS A 287 1.61 12.61 26.19
N GLU A 288 0.72 11.73 25.75
CA GLU A 288 0.36 10.51 26.47
C GLU A 288 0.76 9.30 25.64
N TYR A 289 1.78 8.59 26.10
CA TYR A 289 2.35 7.45 25.38
C TYR A 289 1.50 6.19 25.58
N PHE A 290 1.46 5.36 24.55
CA PHE A 290 0.72 4.12 24.55
C PHE A 290 1.45 2.99 23.84
N SER A 291 1.05 1.79 24.20
CA SER A 291 1.53 0.52 23.67
C SER A 291 0.38 -0.48 23.62
N LYS A 292 0.65 -1.68 23.09
CA LYS A 292 -0.34 -2.75 22.99
C LYS A 292 -1.04 -3.03 24.33
N ASN A 293 -2.37 -3.19 24.27
CA ASN A 293 -3.30 -3.38 25.37
C ASN A 293 -3.63 -2.14 26.22
N ASP A 294 -2.98 -1.00 25.97
CA ASP A 294 -3.37 0.25 26.62
C ASP A 294 -4.74 0.72 26.14
N THR A 295 -5.42 1.48 27.00
CA THR A 295 -6.74 2.04 26.73
C THR A 295 -6.76 3.49 27.13
N ILE A 296 -7.21 4.36 26.22
CA ILE A 296 -7.14 5.81 26.40
C ILE A 296 -8.49 6.41 26.04
N ARG A 297 -9.07 7.19 26.94
CA ARG A 297 -10.33 7.90 26.70
C ARG A 297 -10.03 9.33 26.31
N ILE A 298 -10.72 9.81 25.28
CA ILE A 298 -10.70 11.22 24.87
C ILE A 298 -12.09 11.78 25.10
N GLU A 299 -12.16 12.76 25.99
CA GLU A 299 -13.42 13.41 26.33
C GLU A 299 -13.82 14.43 25.25
N PRO A 300 -15.12 14.67 25.05
CA PRO A 300 -15.58 15.71 24.14
C PRO A 300 -14.92 17.06 24.42
N GLY A 301 -14.59 17.79 23.36
CA GLY A 301 -13.92 19.08 23.41
C GLY A 301 -12.40 19.01 23.60
N THR A 302 -11.80 17.81 23.68
CA THR A 302 -10.35 17.65 23.89
C THR A 302 -9.59 17.62 22.56
N PRO A 303 -8.77 18.65 22.23
CA PRO A 303 -7.95 18.64 21.03
C PRO A 303 -6.83 17.61 21.13
N HIS A 304 -6.72 16.75 20.13
CA HIS A 304 -5.74 15.68 20.10
C HIS A 304 -5.34 15.28 18.67
N SER A 305 -4.22 14.57 18.57
CA SER A 305 -3.75 13.85 17.38
C SER A 305 -3.09 12.56 17.81
N ILE A 306 -3.34 11.47 17.08
CA ILE A 306 -2.70 10.18 17.34
C ILE A 306 -1.42 10.13 16.50
N VAL A 307 -0.28 9.84 17.13
CA VAL A 307 1.03 9.73 16.47
C VAL A 307 1.56 8.32 16.63
N ALA A 308 1.85 7.66 15.51
CA ALA A 308 2.37 6.30 15.48
C ALA A 308 3.91 6.28 15.48
N MET A 309 4.51 5.62 16.47
CA MET A 309 5.95 5.36 16.53
C MET A 309 6.32 4.01 15.90
N GLU A 310 5.33 3.13 15.78
CA GLU A 310 5.36 1.88 15.02
C GLU A 310 4.03 1.78 14.27
N ASN A 311 3.94 0.90 13.25
CA ASN A 311 2.66 0.59 12.63
C ASN A 311 1.63 0.19 13.70
N THR A 312 0.60 1.04 13.86
CA THR A 312 -0.33 0.99 14.98
C THR A 312 -1.71 0.61 14.49
N LEU A 313 -2.29 -0.41 15.12
CA LEU A 313 -3.68 -0.83 14.90
C LEU A 313 -4.45 -0.61 16.20
N LEU A 314 -5.54 0.14 16.15
CA LEU A 314 -6.38 0.43 17.31
C LEU A 314 -7.86 0.30 16.96
N GLN A 315 -8.66 0.06 17.99
CA GLN A 315 -10.12 0.15 17.92
C GLN A 315 -10.60 1.35 18.73
N GLU A 316 -11.31 2.23 18.07
CA GLU A 316 -12.03 3.34 18.69
C GLU A 316 -13.47 2.90 18.95
N VAL A 317 -13.94 3.01 20.18
CA VAL A 317 -15.35 2.88 20.54
C VAL A 317 -15.84 4.24 21.00
N SER A 318 -16.90 4.74 20.40
CA SER A 318 -17.39 6.08 20.65
C SER A 318 -18.91 6.19 20.64
N THR A 319 -19.43 7.28 21.18
CA THR A 319 -20.84 7.68 20.95
C THR A 319 -21.12 7.85 19.44
N PRO A 320 -22.36 7.68 18.96
CA PRO A 320 -22.67 7.48 17.54
C PRO A 320 -22.75 8.81 16.76
N HIS A 321 -21.66 9.57 16.77
CA HIS A 321 -21.53 10.86 16.10
C HIS A 321 -20.40 10.79 15.06
N PRO A 322 -20.61 10.12 13.91
CA PRO A 322 -19.55 9.82 12.95
C PRO A 322 -18.93 11.07 12.28
N GLU A 323 -19.73 12.12 12.10
CA GLU A 323 -19.31 13.36 11.43
C GLU A 323 -18.89 14.47 12.40
N ASP A 324 -18.77 14.18 13.70
CA ASP A 324 -18.50 15.16 14.74
C ASP A 324 -16.99 15.42 14.90
N THR A 325 -16.30 15.73 13.81
CA THR A 325 -14.85 15.97 13.83
C THR A 325 -14.55 17.40 13.38
N ILE A 326 -14.10 18.23 14.31
CA ILE A 326 -13.64 19.59 14.02
C ILE A 326 -12.12 19.60 13.96
N ARG A 327 -11.60 19.77 12.74
CA ARG A 327 -10.16 19.79 12.48
C ARG A 327 -9.59 21.17 12.75
N ILE A 328 -8.54 21.22 13.58
CA ILE A 328 -7.76 22.41 13.86
C ILE A 328 -6.60 22.51 12.87
N LYS A 329 -5.92 21.37 12.61
CA LYS A 329 -4.77 21.30 11.71
C LYS A 329 -4.76 19.99 10.94
N ASP A 330 -4.64 20.10 9.62
CA ASP A 330 -4.40 18.96 8.73
C ASP A 330 -2.91 18.95 8.34
N PHE A 331 -2.30 17.77 8.29
CA PHE A 331 -0.88 17.60 7.98
C PHE A 331 -0.64 17.08 6.56
N TYR A 332 -1.72 16.77 5.83
CA TYR A 332 -1.68 16.14 4.52
C TYR A 332 -2.61 16.85 3.56
N GLU A 333 -2.26 16.79 2.28
CA GLU A 333 -3.20 17.15 1.21
C GLU A 333 -4.27 16.07 1.09
N ARG A 334 -5.52 16.49 0.87
CA ARG A 334 -6.63 15.55 0.72
C ARG A 334 -6.65 14.95 -0.68
N TRP A 335 -7.15 13.71 -0.75
CA TRP A 335 -7.27 12.93 -1.98
C TRP A 335 -8.15 13.62 -3.00
#